data_AF-A0A3S4ZLV7-F1
#
_entry.id   AF-A0A3S4ZLV7-F1
#
_cell.length_a   1.000
_cell.length_b   1.000
_cell.length_c   1.000
_cell.angle_alpha   90.00
_cell.angle_beta   90.00
_cell.angle_gamma   90.00
#
_symmetry.space_group_name_H-M   'P 1'
#
loop_
_entity.id
_entity.type
_entity.pdbx_description
1 polymer ?
#
loop_
_entity_poly.entity_id
_entity_poly.type
_entity_poly.pdbx_seq_one_letter_code
_entity_poly.pdbx_strand_id
1 'polypeptide(L)'
;MLRTHTNGELTAANIGETVTLTGWVARRRDHGGVAFVDLRDRAGVTQCVFHNEDDFEHLRNEYVLRVTGQVTRRPEGNENPNLATGEIEVEVSAVEVLNTAAPLPFQIDEHVEVGEEARLRYRYLDLRRPEPARIMRLRSDANRAARNLLADDGYLEVETPTLTRSTPEGARDFLVPARLAPGSWYALPQSPQLFKQLLQVGGIEKYYQIARCYRDEDFRADRQPEFTQLDIEASFVDQDDIIDLGERIVEAVWNLIDVQIPRPIRRMTYTEAMEKYGTDKPDLRFGLELTELTDYFANTTFRVFKAPYVGAVVMPGGASQPRRTLDAWQEWAKQRGAKGLAYVLVQEDGELTGPVAKNITDEERAGLTVATGANPGTASSSPPVKLNRRVLCWALPVLRSVTVPALSRTASGRSCGLWMRLSSSLPQRPPSQEMSRWGTQHGLPCTTPSQRQNPSSWIPSTRTPVRRWHTPTILSAMVTRSVAVLSVSTAVTCRNVFLRSWELARKKHRRSSASCWTPSSTAHLRWAVSHLDGIALSRFLRG
;
A
#
# COMPACT_ATOMS: atom_id res chain seq x y z
N MET A 1 6.29 18.40 -36.19
CA MET A 1 5.24 18.23 -35.16
C MET A 1 3.96 18.87 -35.67
N LEU A 2 2.76 18.40 -35.27
CA LEU A 2 1.47 19.02 -35.63
C LEU A 2 1.17 20.34 -34.88
N ARG A 3 2.05 20.73 -33.95
CA ARG A 3 1.95 21.93 -33.12
C ARG A 3 3.29 22.65 -33.07
N THR A 4 3.22 23.95 -32.79
CA THR A 4 4.35 24.84 -32.55
C THR A 4 4.66 24.98 -31.05
N HIS A 5 3.61 25.01 -30.23
CA HIS A 5 3.69 25.21 -28.78
C HIS A 5 2.85 24.17 -28.03
N THR A 6 3.13 23.99 -26.75
CA THR A 6 2.23 23.30 -25.82
C THR A 6 1.12 24.23 -25.32
N ASN A 7 0.00 23.66 -24.91
CA ASN A 7 -1.16 24.47 -24.50
C ASN A 7 -1.02 25.05 -23.08
N GLY A 8 0.15 24.95 -22.46
CA GLY A 8 0.43 25.49 -21.13
C GLY A 8 1.59 26.47 -21.07
N GLU A 9 2.29 26.71 -22.18
CA GLU A 9 3.54 27.52 -22.17
C GLU A 9 3.39 28.92 -22.76
N LEU A 10 2.25 29.24 -23.40
CA LEU A 10 2.00 30.57 -23.95
C LEU A 10 1.81 31.60 -22.83
N THR A 11 2.47 32.74 -22.99
CA THR A 11 2.42 33.87 -22.04
C THR A 11 2.20 35.19 -22.76
N ALA A 12 2.11 36.31 -22.03
CA ALA A 12 2.03 37.64 -22.61
C ALA A 12 3.22 37.98 -23.55
N ALA A 13 4.36 37.29 -23.41
CA ALA A 13 5.51 37.47 -24.31
C ALA A 13 5.22 36.98 -25.75
N ASN A 14 4.22 36.13 -25.95
CA ASN A 14 3.85 35.58 -27.25
C ASN A 14 2.81 36.41 -28.01
N ILE A 15 2.34 37.54 -27.46
CA ILE A 15 1.29 38.36 -28.09
C ILE A 15 1.74 38.80 -29.50
N GLY A 16 0.86 38.61 -30.48
CA GLY A 16 1.07 38.89 -31.90
C GLY A 16 1.65 37.71 -32.69
N GLU A 17 2.13 36.66 -32.04
CA GLU A 17 2.68 35.47 -32.68
C GLU A 17 1.58 34.60 -33.28
N THR A 18 1.79 34.05 -34.48
CA THR A 18 0.93 33.01 -35.05
C THR A 18 1.40 31.64 -34.58
N VAL A 19 0.52 30.92 -33.88
CA VAL A 19 0.82 29.62 -33.29
C VAL A 19 -0.14 28.56 -33.80
N THR A 20 0.37 27.33 -33.90
CA THR A 20 -0.45 26.12 -34.07
C THR A 20 -0.43 25.32 -32.76
N LEU A 21 -1.61 25.03 -32.23
CA LEU A 21 -1.86 24.23 -31.04
C LEU A 21 -2.57 22.92 -31.41
N THR A 22 -2.35 21.88 -30.62
CA THR A 22 -3.02 20.59 -30.80
C THR A 22 -3.35 20.01 -29.44
N GLY A 23 -4.61 19.63 -29.23
CA GLY A 23 -5.08 19.13 -27.94
C GLY A 23 -6.53 18.67 -27.96
N TRP A 24 -7.07 18.48 -26.77
CA TRP A 24 -8.46 18.10 -26.54
C TRP A 24 -9.30 19.31 -26.15
N VAL A 25 -10.52 19.40 -26.66
CA VAL A 25 -11.52 20.34 -26.16
C VAL A 25 -11.85 19.98 -24.71
N ALA A 26 -11.32 20.71 -23.73
CA ALA A 26 -11.68 20.48 -22.33
C ALA A 26 -13.07 21.04 -22.03
N ARG A 27 -13.35 22.25 -22.53
CA ARG A 27 -14.63 22.91 -22.37
C ARG A 27 -14.90 23.80 -23.57
N ARG A 28 -16.17 23.88 -23.97
CA ARG A 28 -16.68 24.86 -24.93
C ARG A 28 -17.71 25.74 -24.24
N ARG A 29 -17.66 27.05 -24.49
CA ARG A 29 -18.64 28.06 -24.07
C ARG A 29 -19.06 28.85 -25.29
N ASP A 30 -20.35 29.07 -25.46
CA ASP A 30 -20.94 29.75 -26.62
C ASP A 30 -21.67 31.01 -26.15
N HIS A 31 -21.35 32.14 -26.76
CA HIS A 31 -21.91 33.46 -26.43
C HIS A 31 -22.51 34.14 -27.67
N GLY A 32 -23.27 33.41 -28.47
CA GLY A 32 -24.12 34.00 -29.52
C GLY A 32 -23.31 34.59 -30.67
N GLY A 33 -22.57 33.73 -31.38
CA GLY A 33 -21.72 34.08 -32.53
C GLY A 33 -20.22 34.07 -32.23
N VAL A 34 -19.83 33.90 -30.97
CA VAL A 34 -18.43 33.68 -30.56
C VAL A 34 -18.36 32.50 -29.61
N ALA A 35 -17.44 31.59 -29.86
CA ALA A 35 -17.16 30.46 -28.97
C ALA A 35 -15.77 30.53 -28.36
N PHE A 36 -15.73 30.17 -27.07
CA PHE A 36 -14.50 30.03 -26.30
C PHE A 36 -14.27 28.54 -26.05
N VAL A 37 -13.18 28.03 -26.59
CA VAL A 37 -12.77 26.63 -26.45
C VAL A 37 -11.50 26.56 -25.63
N ASP A 38 -11.58 25.92 -24.49
CA ASP A 38 -10.41 25.62 -23.67
C ASP A 38 -9.72 24.38 -24.27
N LEU A 39 -8.59 24.57 -24.94
CA LEU A 39 -7.83 23.49 -25.58
C LEU A 39 -6.76 22.98 -24.62
N ARG A 40 -6.92 21.73 -24.16
CA ARG A 40 -6.03 21.09 -23.17
C ARG A 40 -5.03 20.17 -23.83
N ASP A 41 -3.79 20.19 -23.33
CA ASP A 41 -2.80 19.15 -23.58
C ASP A 41 -2.13 18.69 -22.27
N ARG A 42 -0.97 18.04 -22.35
CA ARG A 42 -0.26 17.57 -21.16
C ARG A 42 0.33 18.70 -20.30
N ALA A 43 0.58 19.88 -20.88
CA ALA A 43 1.27 21.00 -20.25
C ALA A 43 0.28 21.97 -19.61
N GLY A 44 -0.91 22.11 -20.17
CA GLY A 44 -1.93 22.99 -19.62
C GLY A 44 -3.14 23.14 -20.52
N VAL A 45 -3.78 24.29 -20.41
CA VAL A 45 -4.97 24.70 -21.14
C VAL A 45 -4.72 26.08 -21.71
N THR A 46 -5.03 26.28 -23.00
CA THR A 46 -5.05 27.61 -23.64
C THR A 46 -6.46 27.86 -24.17
N GLN A 47 -6.97 29.08 -23.97
CA GLN A 47 -8.27 29.48 -24.53
C GLN A 47 -8.10 29.85 -26.01
N CYS A 48 -8.92 29.24 -26.85
CA CYS A 48 -9.02 29.52 -28.28
C CYS A 48 -10.38 30.19 -28.55
N VAL A 49 -10.37 31.32 -29.24
CA VAL A 49 -11.57 32.11 -29.57
C VAL A 49 -11.93 31.91 -31.03
N PHE A 50 -13.20 31.58 -31.28
CA PHE A 50 -13.73 31.33 -32.61
C PHE A 50 -14.84 32.33 -32.91
N HIS A 51 -14.76 32.99 -34.06
CA HIS A 51 -15.74 33.99 -34.50
C HIS A 51 -16.71 33.48 -35.58
N ASN A 52 -16.41 32.34 -36.20
CA ASN A 52 -17.22 31.77 -37.26
C ASN A 52 -17.98 30.54 -36.73
N GLU A 53 -19.31 30.59 -36.78
CA GLU A 53 -20.19 29.58 -36.17
C GLU A 53 -19.97 28.17 -36.75
N ASP A 54 -19.77 28.07 -38.06
CA ASP A 54 -19.52 26.80 -38.76
C ASP A 54 -18.28 26.06 -38.21
N ASP A 55 -17.28 26.81 -37.74
CA ASP A 55 -16.02 26.26 -37.23
C ASP A 55 -16.15 25.67 -35.82
N PHE A 56 -17.17 26.07 -35.04
CA PHE A 56 -17.30 25.65 -33.64
C PHE A 56 -18.61 24.97 -33.25
N GLU A 57 -19.69 25.12 -34.02
CA GLU A 57 -21.03 24.64 -33.65
C GLU A 57 -21.04 23.12 -33.38
N HIS A 58 -20.29 22.37 -34.19
CA HIS A 58 -20.20 20.93 -34.14
C HIS A 58 -19.20 20.39 -33.09
N LEU A 59 -18.34 21.25 -32.53
CA LEU A 59 -17.34 20.85 -31.55
C LEU A 59 -17.99 20.39 -30.24
N ARG A 60 -17.47 19.30 -29.67
CA ARG A 60 -17.89 18.75 -28.37
C ARG A 60 -16.67 18.53 -27.48
N ASN A 61 -16.92 18.39 -26.17
CA ASN A 61 -15.87 18.05 -25.21
C ASN A 61 -15.12 16.77 -25.66
N GLU A 62 -13.82 16.78 -25.44
CA GLU A 62 -12.86 15.73 -25.76
C GLU A 62 -12.64 15.44 -27.26
N TYR A 63 -13.17 16.29 -28.16
CA TYR A 63 -12.71 16.31 -29.56
C TYR A 63 -11.23 16.66 -29.60
N VAL A 64 -10.50 16.06 -30.55
CA VAL A 64 -9.08 16.32 -30.79
C VAL A 64 -8.96 17.31 -31.93
N LEU A 65 -8.40 18.48 -31.64
CA LEU A 65 -8.30 19.58 -32.59
C LEU A 65 -6.85 19.92 -32.88
N ARG A 66 -6.60 20.38 -34.11
CA ARG A 66 -5.46 21.22 -34.46
C ARG A 66 -6.00 22.61 -34.77
N VAL A 67 -5.48 23.62 -34.09
CA VAL A 67 -5.93 25.01 -34.20
C VAL A 67 -4.73 25.86 -34.57
N THR A 68 -4.87 26.73 -35.58
CA THR A 68 -3.89 27.77 -35.91
C THR A 68 -4.54 29.12 -35.70
N GLY A 69 -3.83 30.04 -35.07
CA GLY A 69 -4.35 31.36 -34.75
C GLY A 69 -3.27 32.32 -34.24
N GLN A 70 -3.66 33.57 -34.01
CA GLN A 70 -2.77 34.59 -33.45
C GLN A 70 -2.98 34.70 -31.94
N VAL A 71 -1.89 34.78 -31.18
CA VAL A 71 -1.97 35.04 -29.73
C VAL A 71 -2.34 36.50 -29.50
N THR A 72 -3.40 36.74 -28.74
CA THR A 72 -3.88 38.06 -28.37
C THR A 72 -3.95 38.19 -26.86
N ARG A 73 -3.97 39.44 -26.38
CA ARG A 73 -4.27 39.71 -24.98
C ARG A 73 -5.77 39.56 -24.77
N ARG A 74 -6.17 38.93 -23.68
CA ARG A 74 -7.58 38.92 -23.29
C ARG A 74 -8.10 40.34 -23.06
N PRO A 75 -9.39 40.63 -23.32
CA PRO A 75 -9.99 41.88 -22.92
C PRO A 75 -9.84 42.13 -21.42
N GLU A 76 -9.72 43.41 -21.05
CA GLU A 76 -9.59 43.82 -19.64
C GLU A 76 -10.74 43.27 -18.79
N GLY A 77 -10.40 42.60 -17.69
CA GLY A 77 -11.35 41.94 -16.78
C GLY A 77 -11.63 40.47 -17.08
N ASN A 78 -11.13 39.95 -18.21
CA ASN A 78 -11.28 38.53 -18.60
C ASN A 78 -10.02 37.68 -18.34
N GLU A 79 -9.00 38.27 -17.70
CA GLU A 79 -7.81 37.55 -17.27
C GLU A 79 -8.16 36.47 -16.22
N ASN A 80 -7.54 35.30 -16.35
CA ASN A 80 -7.73 34.22 -15.39
C ASN A 80 -6.43 33.97 -14.58
N PRO A 81 -6.30 34.51 -13.35
CA PRO A 81 -5.07 34.36 -12.57
C PRO A 81 -4.79 32.90 -12.13
N ASN A 82 -5.75 31.99 -12.30
CA ASN A 82 -5.57 30.57 -11.97
C ASN A 82 -4.92 29.75 -13.10
N LEU A 83 -4.68 30.36 -14.28
CA LEU A 83 -4.07 29.69 -15.43
C LEU A 83 -2.78 30.41 -15.83
N ALA A 84 -1.73 29.64 -16.17
CA ALA A 84 -0.48 30.19 -16.68
C ALA A 84 -0.68 30.99 -17.99
N THR A 85 -1.62 30.56 -18.83
CA THR A 85 -2.01 31.25 -20.07
C THR A 85 -3.16 32.24 -19.83
N GLY A 86 -3.38 32.66 -18.58
CA GLY A 86 -4.58 33.38 -18.15
C GLY A 86 -4.72 34.79 -18.68
N GLU A 87 -3.63 35.41 -19.12
CA GLU A 87 -3.57 36.78 -19.66
C GLU A 87 -3.80 36.81 -21.18
N ILE A 88 -3.75 35.66 -21.84
CA ILE A 88 -3.79 35.54 -23.30
C ILE A 88 -4.91 34.63 -23.78
N GLU A 89 -5.22 34.75 -25.07
CA GLU A 89 -6.05 33.81 -25.82
C GLU A 89 -5.52 33.68 -27.26
N VAL A 90 -6.01 32.70 -28.00
CA VAL A 90 -5.63 32.47 -29.40
C VAL A 90 -6.83 32.73 -30.29
N GLU A 91 -6.76 33.77 -31.11
CA GLU A 91 -7.75 34.08 -32.14
C GLU A 91 -7.61 33.11 -33.29
N VAL A 92 -8.59 32.22 -33.45
CA VAL A 92 -8.50 31.10 -34.37
C VAL A 92 -8.74 31.55 -35.80
N SER A 93 -7.75 31.31 -36.67
CA SER A 93 -7.86 31.54 -38.11
C SER A 93 -8.12 30.25 -38.88
N ALA A 94 -7.78 29.09 -38.32
CA ALA A 94 -8.04 27.78 -38.92
C ALA A 94 -8.17 26.69 -37.86
N VAL A 95 -9.13 25.78 -38.07
CA VAL A 95 -9.34 24.61 -37.22
C VAL A 95 -9.45 23.34 -38.07
N GLU A 96 -8.85 22.27 -37.58
CA GLU A 96 -9.01 20.92 -38.12
C GLU A 96 -9.42 19.98 -36.98
N VAL A 97 -10.53 19.26 -37.17
CA VAL A 97 -10.94 18.18 -36.28
C VAL A 97 -10.14 16.93 -36.64
N LEU A 98 -9.13 16.61 -35.83
CA LEU A 98 -8.29 15.42 -36.01
C LEU A 98 -9.05 14.14 -35.61
N ASN A 99 -9.89 14.23 -34.59
CA ASN A 99 -10.74 13.12 -34.15
C ASN A 99 -11.95 13.60 -33.36
N THR A 100 -13.10 12.95 -33.56
CA THR A 100 -14.32 13.22 -32.80
C THR A 100 -14.38 12.33 -31.55
N ALA A 101 -15.17 12.74 -30.56
CA ALA A 101 -15.48 11.93 -29.38
C ALA A 101 -16.97 11.59 -29.32
N ALA A 102 -17.28 10.36 -28.96
CA ALA A 102 -18.63 9.96 -28.57
C ALA A 102 -19.04 10.64 -27.24
N PRO A 103 -20.33 10.65 -26.87
CA PRO A 103 -20.77 11.12 -25.56
C PRO A 103 -19.99 10.45 -24.43
N LEU A 104 -19.46 11.25 -23.51
CA LEU A 104 -18.55 10.76 -22.48
C LEU A 104 -19.31 9.97 -21.40
N PRO A 105 -18.76 8.84 -20.90
CA PRO A 105 -19.35 8.10 -19.80
C PRO A 105 -19.30 8.86 -18.46
N PHE A 106 -18.40 9.84 -18.35
CA PHE A 106 -18.32 10.81 -17.27
C PHE A 106 -17.54 12.05 -17.74
N GLN A 107 -17.73 13.19 -17.08
CA GLN A 107 -17.02 14.42 -17.41
C GLN A 107 -15.55 14.36 -16.96
N ILE A 108 -14.64 14.92 -17.76
CA ILE A 108 -13.22 15.04 -17.41
C ILE A 108 -13.02 16.32 -16.61
N ASP A 109 -13.47 16.28 -15.36
CA ASP A 109 -13.44 17.39 -14.42
C ASP A 109 -12.86 16.91 -13.06
N GLU A 110 -12.25 17.83 -12.32
CA GLU A 110 -11.78 17.60 -10.95
C GLU A 110 -12.93 17.61 -9.94
N HIS A 111 -14.00 18.38 -10.20
CA HIS A 111 -15.10 18.58 -9.26
C HIS A 111 -16.19 17.51 -9.32
N VAL A 112 -16.06 16.54 -10.21
CA VAL A 112 -17.02 15.45 -10.36
C VAL A 112 -16.50 14.20 -9.67
N GLU A 113 -17.25 13.71 -8.68
CA GLU A 113 -17.04 12.39 -8.12
C GLU A 113 -17.53 11.31 -9.11
N VAL A 114 -16.59 10.51 -9.60
CA VAL A 114 -16.87 9.38 -10.49
C VAL A 114 -16.58 8.09 -9.73
N GLY A 115 -17.55 7.16 -9.74
CA GLY A 115 -17.39 5.86 -9.11
C GLY A 115 -16.17 5.08 -9.64
N GLU A 116 -15.50 4.34 -8.76
CA GLU A 116 -14.26 3.61 -9.07
C GLU A 116 -14.44 2.66 -10.26
N GLU A 117 -15.57 1.94 -10.33
CA GLU A 117 -15.84 1.01 -11.43
C GLU A 117 -15.81 1.70 -12.80
N ALA A 118 -16.48 2.84 -12.93
CA ALA A 118 -16.50 3.60 -14.19
C ALA A 118 -15.11 4.14 -14.53
N ARG A 119 -14.36 4.62 -13.52
CA ARG A 119 -12.99 5.11 -13.70
C ARG A 119 -12.04 4.01 -14.16
N LEU A 120 -12.17 2.79 -13.64
CA LEU A 120 -11.34 1.66 -14.05
C LEU A 120 -11.74 1.14 -15.43
N ARG A 121 -13.06 1.05 -15.72
CA ARG A 121 -13.57 0.64 -17.04
C ARG A 121 -13.12 1.58 -18.16
N TYR A 122 -13.13 2.88 -17.89
CA TYR A 122 -12.70 3.92 -18.84
C TYR A 122 -11.41 4.60 -18.37
N ARG A 123 -10.44 3.83 -17.88
CA ARG A 123 -9.20 4.36 -17.30
C ARG A 123 -8.43 5.30 -18.23
N TYR A 124 -8.50 5.07 -19.54
CA TYR A 124 -7.91 5.96 -20.54
C TYR A 124 -8.51 7.37 -20.57
N LEU A 125 -9.78 7.55 -20.16
CA LEU A 125 -10.39 8.86 -19.95
C LEU A 125 -10.05 9.41 -18.56
N ASP A 126 -10.11 8.57 -17.51
CA ASP A 126 -9.76 8.99 -16.15
C ASP A 126 -8.31 9.49 -16.07
N LEU A 127 -7.38 8.92 -16.85
CA LEU A 127 -6.00 9.38 -16.98
C LEU A 127 -5.85 10.78 -17.61
N ARG A 128 -6.89 11.33 -18.23
CA ARG A 128 -6.88 12.73 -18.72
C ARG A 128 -7.23 13.73 -17.62
N ARG A 129 -7.84 13.27 -16.51
CA ARG A 129 -8.14 14.12 -15.36
C ARG A 129 -6.84 14.54 -14.69
N PRO A 130 -6.75 15.77 -14.15
CA PRO A 130 -5.47 16.30 -13.65
C PRO A 130 -4.85 15.47 -12.53
N GLU A 131 -5.63 14.99 -11.56
CA GLU A 131 -5.09 14.21 -10.44
C GLU A 131 -4.49 12.85 -10.89
N PRO A 132 -5.22 11.95 -11.60
CA PRO A 132 -4.62 10.72 -12.13
C PRO A 132 -3.41 10.97 -13.03
N ALA A 133 -3.45 12.00 -13.88
CA ALA A 133 -2.33 12.38 -14.74
C ALA A 133 -1.11 12.80 -13.91
N ARG A 134 -1.31 13.65 -12.88
CA ARG A 134 -0.27 14.10 -11.95
C ARG A 134 0.37 12.93 -11.20
N ILE A 135 -0.43 11.97 -10.73
CA ILE A 135 0.07 10.76 -10.06
C ILE A 135 0.99 9.96 -10.98
N MET A 136 0.62 9.78 -12.26
CA MET A 136 1.46 9.06 -13.22
C MET A 136 2.78 9.79 -13.52
N ARG A 137 2.75 11.12 -13.64
CA ARG A 137 3.96 11.95 -13.80
C ARG A 137 4.86 11.85 -12.57
N LEU A 138 4.29 12.03 -11.37
CA LEU A 138 5.02 11.92 -10.11
C LEU A 138 5.67 10.54 -9.95
N ARG A 139 4.97 9.46 -10.31
CA ARG A 139 5.56 8.11 -10.31
C ARG A 139 6.74 7.99 -11.28
N SER A 140 6.64 8.60 -12.47
CA SER A 140 7.75 8.64 -13.42
C SER A 140 8.96 9.41 -12.88
N ASP A 141 8.71 10.56 -12.24
CA ASP A 141 9.76 11.39 -11.65
C ASP A 141 10.41 10.71 -10.44
N ALA A 142 9.64 10.02 -9.60
CA ALA A 142 10.14 9.22 -8.49
C ALA A 142 11.06 8.09 -8.97
N ASN A 143 10.66 7.38 -10.04
CA ASN A 143 11.51 6.36 -10.65
C ASN A 143 12.81 6.97 -11.20
N ARG A 144 12.75 8.15 -11.83
CA ARG A 144 13.93 8.85 -12.36
C ARG A 144 14.87 9.29 -11.24
N ALA A 145 14.33 9.85 -10.15
CA ALA A 145 15.10 10.28 -8.99
C ALA A 145 15.86 9.10 -8.35
N ALA A 146 15.18 7.96 -8.15
CA ALA A 146 15.83 6.75 -7.62
C ALA A 146 16.93 6.22 -8.56
N ARG A 147 16.68 6.16 -9.87
CA ARG A 147 17.68 5.73 -10.86
C ARG A 147 18.92 6.61 -10.86
N ASN A 148 18.74 7.93 -10.90
CA ASN A 148 19.87 8.86 -10.91
C ASN A 148 20.74 8.68 -9.66
N LEU A 149 20.11 8.62 -8.48
CA LEU A 149 20.82 8.43 -7.22
C LEU A 149 21.61 7.11 -7.18
N LEU A 150 20.99 6.01 -7.62
CA LEU A 150 21.63 4.70 -7.66
C LEU A 150 22.78 4.65 -8.68
N ALA A 151 22.59 5.26 -9.85
CA ALA A 151 23.62 5.36 -10.88
C ALA A 151 24.82 6.18 -10.40
N ASP A 152 24.60 7.30 -9.72
CA ASP A 152 25.65 8.15 -9.15
C ASP A 152 26.46 7.39 -8.08
N ASP A 153 25.82 6.47 -7.34
CA ASP A 153 26.47 5.59 -6.35
C ASP A 153 27.14 4.33 -6.95
N GLY A 154 27.10 4.19 -8.28
CA GLY A 154 27.71 3.08 -9.02
C GLY A 154 26.92 1.78 -9.03
N TYR A 155 25.60 1.82 -8.74
CA TYR A 155 24.74 0.65 -8.90
C TYR A 155 24.42 0.38 -10.37
N LEU A 156 24.35 -0.90 -10.73
CA LEU A 156 24.00 -1.36 -12.08
C LEU A 156 22.53 -1.78 -12.16
N GLU A 157 21.80 -1.24 -13.14
CA GLU A 157 20.45 -1.72 -13.49
C GLU A 157 20.57 -3.02 -14.28
N VAL A 158 20.16 -4.15 -13.68
CA VAL A 158 20.22 -5.46 -14.34
C VAL A 158 18.81 -6.06 -14.38
N GLU A 159 18.33 -6.39 -15.58
CA GLU A 159 17.05 -7.07 -15.73
C GLU A 159 17.17 -8.56 -15.37
N THR A 160 16.20 -9.08 -14.62
CA THR A 160 16.16 -10.50 -14.23
C THR A 160 14.98 -11.23 -14.87
N PRO A 161 15.09 -12.54 -15.17
CA PRO A 161 14.00 -13.28 -15.81
C PRO A 161 12.68 -13.26 -15.01
N THR A 162 11.56 -13.14 -15.73
CA THR A 162 10.19 -13.23 -15.17
C THR A 162 9.55 -14.61 -15.33
N LEU A 163 10.09 -15.47 -16.19
CA LEU A 163 9.70 -16.88 -16.29
C LEU A 163 10.71 -17.70 -15.49
N THR A 164 10.34 -18.02 -14.25
CA THR A 164 11.24 -18.64 -13.27
C THR A 164 10.78 -20.04 -12.88
N ARG A 165 11.57 -20.71 -12.04
CA ARG A 165 11.14 -21.93 -11.37
C ARG A 165 10.36 -21.56 -10.11
N SER A 166 9.24 -22.24 -9.86
CA SER A 166 8.49 -22.06 -8.61
C SER A 166 9.35 -22.40 -7.38
N THR A 167 9.30 -21.52 -6.39
CA THR A 167 9.94 -21.71 -5.09
C THR A 167 8.83 -21.93 -4.05
N PRO A 168 8.86 -23.01 -3.25
CA PRO A 168 7.75 -23.40 -2.37
C PRO A 168 7.54 -22.50 -1.14
N GLU A 169 8.07 -21.28 -1.16
CA GLU A 169 8.19 -20.37 -0.03
C GLU A 169 7.49 -19.05 -0.31
N GLY A 170 7.00 -18.39 0.74
CA GLY A 170 6.30 -17.12 0.62
C GLY A 170 4.82 -17.27 0.23
N ALA A 171 4.40 -16.48 -0.75
CA ALA A 171 3.03 -16.47 -1.28
C ALA A 171 2.81 -17.59 -2.30
N ARG A 172 1.58 -17.71 -2.83
CA ARG A 172 1.32 -18.58 -3.99
C ARG A 172 1.85 -17.92 -5.27
N ASP A 173 2.47 -18.71 -6.13
CA ASP A 173 2.98 -18.27 -7.44
C ASP A 173 1.87 -18.28 -8.50
N PHE A 174 1.92 -17.31 -9.42
CA PHE A 174 1.24 -17.43 -10.72
C PHE A 174 2.02 -18.37 -11.64
N LEU A 175 1.31 -19.31 -12.28
CA LEU A 175 1.93 -20.32 -13.15
C LEU A 175 1.73 -20.00 -14.64
N VAL A 176 2.75 -20.26 -15.43
CA VAL A 176 2.74 -20.11 -16.90
C VAL A 176 3.07 -21.47 -17.54
N PRO A 177 2.12 -22.13 -18.23
CA PRO A 177 2.37 -23.44 -18.83
C PRO A 177 3.39 -23.36 -19.97
N ALA A 178 4.32 -24.32 -20.00
CA ALA A 178 5.36 -24.38 -21.02
C ALA A 178 4.89 -25.18 -22.25
N ARG A 179 4.60 -24.50 -23.36
CA ARG A 179 4.16 -25.15 -24.62
C ARG A 179 5.14 -26.23 -25.12
N LEU A 180 6.45 -25.99 -24.99
CA LEU A 180 7.50 -26.89 -25.48
C LEU A 180 7.84 -28.03 -24.50
N ALA A 181 7.32 -28.00 -23.28
CA ALA A 181 7.53 -29.01 -22.26
C ALA A 181 6.19 -29.37 -21.59
N PRO A 182 5.34 -30.18 -22.25
CA PRO A 182 4.06 -30.59 -21.69
C PRO A 182 4.21 -31.21 -20.29
N GLY A 183 3.38 -30.76 -19.35
CA GLY A 183 3.49 -31.15 -17.94
C GLY A 183 4.53 -30.36 -17.13
N SER A 184 5.08 -29.26 -17.69
CA SER A 184 5.95 -28.32 -16.98
C SER A 184 5.37 -26.90 -17.00
N TRP A 185 5.68 -26.13 -15.96
CA TRP A 185 5.24 -24.75 -15.78
C TRP A 185 6.40 -23.88 -15.32
N TYR A 186 6.41 -22.64 -15.78
CA TYR A 186 7.15 -21.55 -15.15
C TYR A 186 6.31 -20.93 -14.03
N ALA A 187 6.96 -20.23 -13.12
CA ALA A 187 6.35 -19.36 -12.14
C ALA A 187 6.77 -17.91 -12.38
N LEU A 188 5.83 -16.98 -12.23
CA LEU A 188 6.14 -15.55 -12.19
C LEU A 188 6.77 -15.22 -10.81
N PRO A 189 7.85 -14.41 -10.76
CA PRO A 189 8.59 -14.21 -9.53
C PRO A 189 7.83 -13.34 -8.53
N GLN A 190 7.82 -13.78 -7.27
CA GLN A 190 7.34 -12.95 -6.15
C GLN A 190 8.26 -11.76 -5.85
N SER A 191 9.55 -11.89 -6.22
CA SER A 191 10.60 -10.86 -6.23
C SER A 191 11.85 -11.39 -6.96
N PRO A 192 12.80 -10.55 -7.38
CA PRO A 192 14.09 -10.98 -7.94
C PRO A 192 15.10 -11.57 -6.92
N GLN A 193 14.65 -11.93 -5.71
CA GLN A 193 15.51 -12.26 -4.56
C GLN A 193 16.61 -13.29 -4.84
N LEU A 194 16.33 -14.36 -5.59
CA LEU A 194 17.36 -15.36 -5.91
C LEU A 194 18.36 -14.84 -6.96
N PHE A 195 17.89 -14.07 -7.94
CA PHE A 195 18.75 -13.56 -8.99
C PHE A 195 19.68 -12.47 -8.48
N LYS A 196 19.21 -11.55 -7.63
CA LYS A 196 20.08 -10.51 -7.06
C LYS A 196 21.23 -11.09 -6.23
N GLN A 197 20.99 -12.21 -5.53
CA GLN A 197 22.03 -12.96 -4.83
C GLN A 197 23.02 -13.64 -5.79
N LEU A 198 22.53 -14.28 -6.85
CA LEU A 198 23.39 -14.85 -7.88
C LEU A 198 24.25 -13.78 -8.57
N LEU A 199 23.72 -12.58 -8.76
CA LEU A 199 24.46 -11.43 -9.29
C LEU A 199 25.58 -11.00 -8.32
N GLN A 200 25.34 -10.99 -7.00
CA GLN A 200 26.42 -10.76 -6.03
C GLN A 200 27.53 -11.82 -6.15
N VAL A 201 27.16 -13.10 -6.24
CA VAL A 201 28.12 -14.20 -6.45
C VAL A 201 28.89 -14.04 -7.77
N GLY A 202 28.23 -13.51 -8.80
CA GLY A 202 28.81 -13.22 -10.11
C GLY A 202 29.71 -11.98 -10.16
N GLY A 203 29.93 -11.30 -9.03
CA GLY A 203 30.77 -10.10 -8.96
C GLY A 203 30.06 -8.79 -9.32
N ILE A 204 28.73 -8.80 -9.44
CA ILE A 204 27.93 -7.56 -9.56
C ILE A 204 27.68 -7.02 -8.16
N GLU A 205 28.68 -6.30 -7.63
CA GLU A 205 28.73 -5.86 -6.23
C GLU A 205 27.63 -4.86 -5.85
N LYS A 206 27.07 -4.11 -6.80
CA LYS A 206 25.99 -3.14 -6.57
C LYS A 206 24.94 -3.29 -7.65
N TYR A 207 23.79 -3.84 -7.29
CA TYR A 207 22.70 -4.14 -8.20
C TYR A 207 21.44 -3.38 -7.81
N TYR A 208 20.70 -2.90 -8.80
CA TYR A 208 19.32 -2.52 -8.61
C TYR A 208 18.43 -2.91 -9.80
N GLN A 209 17.12 -2.98 -9.56
CA GLN A 209 16.11 -3.12 -10.60
C GLN A 209 14.77 -2.54 -10.14
N ILE A 210 14.09 -1.80 -11.02
CA ILE A 210 12.67 -1.47 -10.82
C ILE A 210 11.83 -2.61 -11.42
N ALA A 211 11.66 -3.68 -10.65
CA ALA A 211 11.13 -4.96 -11.12
C ALA A 211 9.60 -5.09 -10.94
N ARG A 212 8.95 -5.80 -11.87
CA ARG A 212 7.57 -6.28 -11.68
C ARG A 212 7.58 -7.57 -10.87
N CYS A 213 6.76 -7.60 -9.82
CA CYS A 213 6.62 -8.73 -8.91
C CYS A 213 5.17 -9.21 -8.90
N TYR A 214 4.99 -10.51 -8.69
CA TYR A 214 3.69 -11.18 -8.83
C TYR A 214 3.38 -12.02 -7.61
N ARG A 215 2.21 -11.85 -6.99
CA ARG A 215 1.77 -12.64 -5.83
C ARG A 215 0.30 -13.00 -5.97
N ASP A 216 0.00 -14.30 -5.98
CA ASP A 216 -1.38 -14.79 -5.95
C ASP A 216 -1.87 -14.87 -4.48
N GLU A 217 -2.23 -13.70 -3.96
CA GLU A 217 -2.80 -13.52 -2.61
C GLU A 217 -4.22 -12.93 -2.69
N ASP A 218 -5.00 -13.09 -1.61
CA ASP A 218 -6.29 -12.42 -1.47
C ASP A 218 -6.12 -10.89 -1.58
N PHE A 219 -6.95 -10.27 -2.42
CA PHE A 219 -6.91 -8.83 -2.63
C PHE A 219 -7.27 -8.06 -1.36
N ARG A 220 -6.59 -6.94 -1.17
CA ARG A 220 -6.87 -5.93 -0.16
C ARG A 220 -6.78 -4.56 -0.81
N ALA A 221 -7.26 -3.53 -0.11
CA ALA A 221 -7.26 -2.15 -0.61
C ALA A 221 -5.88 -1.67 -1.12
N ASP A 222 -4.79 -2.21 -0.58
CA ASP A 222 -3.41 -1.88 -0.90
C ASP A 222 -2.65 -2.99 -1.64
N ARG A 223 -3.32 -4.04 -2.12
CA ARG A 223 -2.67 -5.22 -2.74
C ARG A 223 -3.19 -5.51 -4.14
N GLN A 224 -2.27 -5.45 -5.10
CA GLN A 224 -2.49 -5.83 -6.48
C GLN A 224 -1.73 -7.14 -6.78
N PRO A 225 -2.24 -8.00 -7.68
CA PRO A 225 -1.60 -9.28 -8.01
C PRO A 225 -0.24 -9.09 -8.68
N GLU A 226 -0.08 -7.96 -9.36
CA GLU A 226 1.19 -7.47 -9.87
C GLU A 226 1.51 -6.09 -9.28
N PHE A 227 2.76 -5.89 -8.87
CA PHE A 227 3.21 -4.64 -8.26
C PHE A 227 4.69 -4.40 -8.56
N THR A 228 5.15 -3.18 -8.34
CA THR A 228 6.52 -2.77 -8.66
C THR A 228 7.35 -2.66 -7.39
N GLN A 229 8.56 -3.21 -7.41
CA GLN A 229 9.56 -3.02 -6.37
C GLN A 229 10.75 -2.25 -6.94
N LEU A 230 11.33 -1.36 -6.14
CA LEU A 230 12.72 -0.96 -6.29
C LEU A 230 13.54 -1.99 -5.51
N ASP A 231 14.09 -2.98 -6.21
CA ASP A 231 14.89 -4.05 -5.64
C ASP A 231 16.37 -3.66 -5.71
N ILE A 232 17.07 -3.76 -4.58
CA ILE A 232 18.46 -3.35 -4.42
C ILE A 232 19.20 -4.48 -3.71
N GLU A 233 20.45 -4.70 -4.09
CA GLU A 233 21.38 -5.60 -3.41
C GLU A 233 22.81 -5.04 -3.53
N ALA A 234 23.61 -5.22 -2.48
CA ALA A 234 25.03 -4.86 -2.51
C ALA A 234 25.90 -5.86 -1.76
N SER A 235 27.16 -5.99 -2.19
CA SER A 235 28.21 -6.82 -1.58
C SER A 235 29.08 -6.00 -0.64
N PHE A 236 29.67 -6.66 0.36
CA PHE A 236 30.63 -6.05 1.31
C PHE A 236 30.09 -4.86 2.12
N VAL A 237 28.78 -4.81 2.33
CA VAL A 237 28.09 -3.79 3.12
C VAL A 237 27.59 -4.36 4.44
N ASP A 238 27.34 -3.47 5.40
CA ASP A 238 26.57 -3.79 6.60
C ASP A 238 25.14 -3.24 6.55
N GLN A 239 24.42 -3.37 7.67
CA GLN A 239 23.04 -2.91 7.78
C GLN A 239 22.91 -1.39 7.65
N ASP A 240 23.85 -0.63 8.21
CA ASP A 240 23.77 0.82 8.27
C ASP A 240 24.05 1.45 6.89
N ASP A 241 24.91 0.84 6.08
CA ASP A 241 25.13 1.24 4.68
C ASP A 241 23.83 1.18 3.86
N ILE A 242 23.08 0.07 3.97
CA ILE A 242 21.81 -0.11 3.24
C ILE A 242 20.71 0.81 3.78
N ILE A 243 20.69 1.05 5.10
CA ILE A 243 19.74 1.99 5.70
C ILE A 243 20.01 3.41 5.21
N ASP A 244 21.28 3.86 5.18
CA ASP A 244 21.61 5.21 4.69
C ASP A 244 21.21 5.40 3.22
N LEU A 245 21.48 4.42 2.36
CA LEU A 245 20.99 4.44 0.97
C LEU A 245 19.47 4.53 0.91
N GLY A 246 18.75 3.74 1.71
CA GLY A 246 17.30 3.79 1.80
C GLY A 246 16.78 5.16 2.25
N GLU A 247 17.44 5.79 3.22
CA GLU A 247 17.11 7.15 3.69
C GLU A 247 17.34 8.19 2.60
N ARG A 248 18.45 8.11 1.84
CA ARG A 248 18.74 8.98 0.71
C ARG A 248 17.70 8.86 -0.41
N ILE A 249 17.25 7.64 -0.70
CA ILE A 249 16.18 7.41 -1.69
C ILE A 249 14.84 8.02 -1.22
N VAL A 250 14.49 7.82 0.06
CA VAL A 250 13.29 8.42 0.67
C VAL A 250 13.38 9.95 0.61
N GLU A 251 14.50 10.55 1.01
CA GLU A 251 14.73 11.99 0.92
C GLU A 251 14.55 12.50 -0.53
N ALA A 252 15.20 11.87 -1.51
CA ALA A 252 15.13 12.26 -2.91
C ALA A 252 13.70 12.19 -3.48
N VAL A 253 12.92 11.15 -3.12
CA VAL A 253 11.55 10.98 -3.61
C VAL A 253 10.59 11.98 -2.94
N TRP A 254 10.75 12.26 -1.65
CA TRP A 254 9.89 13.22 -0.93
C TRP A 254 10.19 14.67 -1.33
N ASN A 255 11.43 14.99 -1.72
CA ASN A 255 11.78 16.29 -2.26
C ASN A 255 11.01 16.64 -3.55
N LEU A 256 10.53 15.65 -4.31
CA LEU A 256 9.69 15.89 -5.51
C LEU A 256 8.32 16.52 -5.19
N ILE A 257 7.92 16.50 -3.92
CA ILE A 257 6.70 17.13 -3.43
C ILE A 257 7.00 18.18 -2.34
N ASP A 258 8.22 18.72 -2.35
CA ASP A 258 8.68 19.78 -1.45
C ASP A 258 8.60 19.42 0.05
N VAL A 259 8.67 18.13 0.38
CA VAL A 259 8.69 17.64 1.76
C VAL A 259 10.10 17.25 2.16
N GLN A 260 10.69 18.00 3.09
CA GLN A 260 11.99 17.67 3.67
C GLN A 260 11.86 16.55 4.70
N ILE A 261 12.66 15.48 4.55
CA ILE A 261 12.73 14.38 5.51
C ILE A 261 14.01 14.52 6.34
N PRO A 262 13.91 14.78 7.65
CA PRO A 262 15.09 14.88 8.49
C PRO A 262 15.80 13.53 8.60
N ARG A 263 17.12 13.56 8.42
CA ARG A 263 18.01 12.40 8.57
C ARG A 263 18.92 12.55 9.80
N PRO A 264 19.26 11.45 10.49
CA PRO A 264 18.82 10.09 10.23
C PRO A 264 17.35 9.87 10.60
N ILE A 265 16.66 8.99 9.87
CA ILE A 265 15.27 8.64 10.18
C ILE A 265 15.24 7.87 11.51
N ARG A 266 14.25 8.14 12.37
CA ARG A 266 14.12 7.49 13.68
C ARG A 266 14.17 5.97 13.55
N ARG A 267 14.95 5.32 14.42
CA ARG A 267 15.06 3.86 14.49
C ARG A 267 14.37 3.33 15.74
N MET A 268 13.77 2.15 15.63
CA MET A 268 13.09 1.47 16.73
C MET A 268 13.25 -0.04 16.56
N THR A 269 13.52 -0.76 17.64
CA THR A 269 13.55 -2.22 17.59
C THR A 269 12.14 -2.78 17.44
N TYR A 270 12.01 -3.98 16.85
CA TYR A 270 10.74 -4.69 16.81
C TYR A 270 10.11 -4.87 18.19
N THR A 271 10.93 -5.24 19.19
CA THR A 271 10.48 -5.40 20.58
C THR A 271 9.85 -4.11 21.10
N GLU A 272 10.55 -2.98 20.97
CA GLU A 272 10.02 -1.67 21.36
C GLU A 272 8.75 -1.29 20.58
N ALA A 273 8.69 -1.56 19.27
CA ALA A 273 7.52 -1.25 18.46
C ALA A 273 6.29 -2.07 18.89
N MET A 274 6.49 -3.36 19.13
CA MET A 274 5.44 -4.27 19.60
C MET A 274 5.04 -4.01 21.05
N GLU A 275 5.94 -3.54 21.90
CA GLU A 275 5.65 -3.16 23.28
C GLU A 275 4.90 -1.85 23.35
N LYS A 276 5.36 -0.81 22.63
CA LYS A 276 4.79 0.55 22.69
C LYS A 276 3.58 0.76 21.80
N TYR A 277 3.46 0.07 20.67
CA TYR A 277 2.40 0.35 19.69
C TYR A 277 1.66 -0.90 19.23
N GLY A 278 2.17 -2.09 19.56
CA GLY A 278 1.51 -3.35 19.26
C GLY A 278 1.46 -3.69 17.78
N THR A 279 2.27 -3.01 16.99
CA THR A 279 2.47 -3.24 15.56
C THR A 279 3.93 -2.97 15.21
N ASP A 280 4.39 -3.70 14.22
CA ASP A 280 5.69 -3.54 13.58
C ASP A 280 5.67 -2.38 12.55
N LYS A 281 4.53 -1.73 12.30
CA LYS A 281 4.45 -0.54 11.45
C LYS A 281 3.73 0.60 12.18
N PRO A 282 4.29 1.09 13.29
CA PRO A 282 3.61 2.06 14.12
C PRO A 282 3.47 3.40 13.42
N ASP A 283 2.29 4.00 13.56
CA ASP A 283 2.07 5.38 13.15
C ASP A 283 2.51 6.32 14.28
N LEU A 284 3.69 6.92 14.12
CA LEU A 284 4.29 7.78 15.13
C LEU A 284 3.79 9.23 15.09
N ARG A 285 2.78 9.54 14.25
CA ARG A 285 2.22 10.90 14.16
C ARG A 285 1.41 11.28 15.40
N PHE A 286 1.10 10.31 16.27
CA PHE A 286 0.41 10.50 17.54
C PHE A 286 1.03 9.64 18.66
N GLY A 287 0.86 10.08 19.91
CA GLY A 287 1.57 9.53 21.07
C GLY A 287 0.79 8.51 21.92
N LEU A 288 -0.15 7.77 21.32
CA LEU A 288 -1.00 6.81 22.04
C LEU A 288 -0.28 5.47 22.25
N GLU A 289 0.73 5.48 23.12
CA GLU A 289 1.51 4.29 23.47
C GLU A 289 0.72 3.31 24.33
N LEU A 290 1.10 2.04 24.24
CA LEU A 290 0.67 0.95 25.11
C LEU A 290 1.43 1.02 26.43
N THR A 291 0.70 0.93 27.53
CA THR A 291 1.25 0.76 28.88
C THR A 291 1.04 -0.68 29.32
N GLU A 292 2.11 -1.41 29.64
CA GLU A 292 1.98 -2.75 30.18
C GLU A 292 1.55 -2.71 31.65
N LEU A 293 0.54 -3.51 32.00
CA LEU A 293 -0.05 -3.64 33.33
C LEU A 293 -0.06 -5.09 33.82
N THR A 294 0.72 -5.99 33.19
CA THR A 294 0.77 -7.41 33.56
C THR A 294 1.17 -7.60 35.03
N ASP A 295 2.28 -6.98 35.44
CA ASP A 295 2.77 -7.05 36.83
C ASP A 295 1.83 -6.31 37.80
N TYR A 296 1.23 -5.21 37.36
CA TYR A 296 0.26 -4.44 38.14
C TYR A 296 -0.95 -5.28 38.55
N PHE A 297 -1.45 -6.13 37.64
CA PHE A 297 -2.59 -7.00 37.87
C PHE A 297 -2.20 -8.45 38.26
N ALA A 298 -0.94 -8.72 38.63
CA ALA A 298 -0.47 -10.07 38.93
C ALA A 298 -1.31 -10.77 40.02
N ASN A 299 -1.75 -10.03 41.03
CA ASN A 299 -2.54 -10.52 42.17
C ASN A 299 -4.04 -10.24 42.03
N THR A 300 -4.50 -9.82 40.85
CA THR A 300 -5.90 -9.39 40.67
C THR A 300 -6.89 -10.53 40.92
N THR A 301 -8.04 -10.20 41.51
CA THR A 301 -9.15 -11.15 41.61
C THR A 301 -10.04 -11.14 40.37
N PHE A 302 -9.90 -10.12 39.51
CA PHE A 302 -10.70 -9.97 38.31
C PHE A 302 -10.28 -10.97 37.23
N ARG A 303 -11.12 -11.99 37.00
CA ARG A 303 -10.82 -13.12 36.09
C ARG A 303 -10.41 -12.73 34.67
N VAL A 304 -10.85 -11.57 34.17
CA VAL A 304 -10.52 -11.10 32.82
C VAL A 304 -9.05 -10.66 32.72
N PHE A 305 -8.46 -10.16 33.80
CA PHE A 305 -7.06 -9.71 33.85
C PHE A 305 -6.09 -10.77 34.36
N LYS A 306 -6.57 -11.96 34.75
CA LYS A 306 -5.74 -13.16 34.94
C LYS A 306 -5.30 -13.73 33.59
N ALA A 307 -4.48 -12.98 32.87
CA ALA A 307 -4.00 -13.28 31.54
C ALA A 307 -2.46 -13.18 31.48
N PRO A 308 -1.80 -13.88 30.54
CA PRO A 308 -0.35 -13.79 30.36
C PRO A 308 0.16 -12.37 30.00
N TYR A 309 -0.72 -11.49 29.56
CA TYR A 309 -0.41 -10.09 29.25
C TYR A 309 -1.64 -9.24 29.51
N VAL A 310 -1.44 -8.09 30.16
CA VAL A 310 -2.46 -7.04 30.28
C VAL A 310 -1.81 -5.74 29.83
N GLY A 311 -2.37 -5.10 28.80
CA GLY A 311 -1.87 -3.83 28.30
C GLY A 311 -2.98 -2.80 28.20
N ALA A 312 -2.62 -1.53 28.34
CA ALA A 312 -3.53 -0.41 28.30
C ALA A 312 -3.17 0.68 27.31
N VAL A 313 -4.19 1.38 26.81
CA VAL A 313 -4.03 2.62 26.02
C VAL A 313 -4.89 3.69 26.65
N VAL A 314 -4.30 4.86 26.88
CA VAL A 314 -5.00 6.04 27.41
C VAL A 314 -5.47 6.89 26.24
N MET A 315 -6.78 7.01 26.07
CA MET A 315 -7.38 7.95 25.11
C MET A 315 -7.70 9.30 25.77
N PRO A 316 -7.04 10.40 25.36
CA PRO A 316 -7.39 11.75 25.81
C PRO A 316 -8.83 12.10 25.43
N GLY A 317 -9.57 12.79 26.31
CA GLY A 317 -10.98 13.14 26.12
C GLY A 317 -11.96 11.97 26.12
N GLY A 318 -11.52 10.73 26.36
CA GLY A 318 -12.36 9.55 26.19
C GLY A 318 -13.51 9.40 27.20
N ALA A 319 -13.38 9.97 28.40
CA ALA A 319 -14.34 9.83 29.50
C ALA A 319 -15.74 10.38 29.15
N SER A 320 -15.83 11.39 28.30
CA SER A 320 -17.10 12.03 27.92
C SER A 320 -17.82 11.35 26.75
N GLN A 321 -17.36 10.19 26.28
CA GLN A 321 -18.02 9.48 25.18
C GLN A 321 -19.39 8.93 25.61
N PRO A 322 -20.42 9.04 24.76
CA PRO A 322 -21.71 8.45 25.05
C PRO A 322 -21.61 6.91 25.05
N ARG A 323 -22.46 6.26 25.84
CA ARG A 323 -22.44 4.80 26.02
C ARG A 323 -22.49 4.02 24.71
N ARG A 324 -23.29 4.50 23.74
CA ARG A 324 -23.39 3.90 22.39
C ARG A 324 -22.03 3.81 21.68
N THR A 325 -21.15 4.80 21.86
CA THR A 325 -19.81 4.78 21.27
C THR A 325 -18.92 3.75 21.97
N LEU A 326 -18.99 3.64 23.30
CA LEU A 326 -18.27 2.61 24.06
C LEU A 326 -18.69 1.19 23.67
N ASP A 327 -19.98 0.97 23.42
CA ASP A 327 -20.47 -0.34 22.93
C ASP A 327 -20.03 -0.61 21.48
N ALA A 328 -19.93 0.42 20.63
CA ALA A 328 -19.36 0.28 19.29
C ALA A 328 -17.88 -0.14 19.33
N TRP A 329 -17.10 0.37 20.28
CA TRP A 329 -15.71 -0.08 20.50
C TRP A 329 -15.61 -1.56 20.90
N GLN A 330 -16.55 -2.07 21.71
CA GLN A 330 -16.62 -3.50 22.03
C GLN A 330 -16.79 -4.35 20.77
N GLU A 331 -17.74 -3.97 19.92
CA GLU A 331 -18.06 -4.70 18.70
C GLU A 331 -16.90 -4.66 17.71
N TRP A 332 -16.29 -3.49 17.55
CA TRP A 332 -15.12 -3.31 16.72
C TRP A 332 -13.92 -4.18 17.16
N ALA A 333 -13.73 -4.38 18.47
CA ALA A 333 -12.72 -5.28 19.00
C ALA A 333 -13.05 -6.76 18.73
N LYS A 334 -14.33 -7.15 18.88
CA LYS A 334 -14.81 -8.51 18.58
C LYS A 334 -14.63 -8.90 17.13
N GLN A 335 -14.89 -7.97 16.20
CA GLN A 335 -14.64 -8.17 14.76
C GLN A 335 -13.17 -8.47 14.44
N ARG A 336 -12.23 -8.12 15.34
CA ARG A 336 -10.78 -8.35 15.22
C ARG A 336 -10.28 -9.53 16.06
N GLY A 337 -11.20 -10.32 16.63
CA GLY A 337 -10.89 -11.56 17.35
C GLY A 337 -10.69 -11.39 18.86
N ALA A 338 -10.89 -10.19 19.41
CA ALA A 338 -10.94 -10.02 20.86
C ALA A 338 -12.28 -10.56 21.42
N LYS A 339 -12.29 -10.99 22.69
CA LYS A 339 -13.55 -11.39 23.36
C LYS A 339 -14.41 -10.19 23.79
N GLY A 340 -13.77 -9.04 23.92
CA GLY A 340 -14.33 -7.77 24.35
C GLY A 340 -13.19 -6.77 24.59
N LEU A 341 -13.54 -5.56 24.98
CA LEU A 341 -12.60 -4.48 25.18
C LEU A 341 -12.86 -3.84 26.56
N ALA A 342 -12.07 -4.18 27.58
CA ALA A 342 -12.36 -3.73 28.94
C ALA A 342 -12.01 -2.24 29.08
N TYR A 343 -12.86 -1.41 29.71
CA TYR A 343 -12.57 0.01 29.91
C TYR A 343 -12.80 0.52 31.32
N VAL A 344 -12.02 1.54 31.68
CA VAL A 344 -12.19 2.39 32.86
C VAL A 344 -12.32 3.85 32.41
N LEU A 345 -13.29 4.57 32.96
CA LEU A 345 -13.50 5.99 32.75
C LEU A 345 -12.98 6.73 33.99
N VAL A 346 -12.07 7.69 33.79
CA VAL A 346 -11.64 8.59 34.88
C VAL A 346 -12.47 9.85 34.77
N GLN A 347 -13.24 10.15 35.81
CA GLN A 347 -14.07 11.35 35.88
C GLN A 347 -13.23 12.58 36.25
N GLU A 348 -13.83 13.78 36.16
CA GLU A 348 -13.14 15.04 36.43
C GLU A 348 -12.65 15.16 37.89
N ASP A 349 -13.37 14.55 38.83
CA ASP A 349 -13.02 14.44 40.25
C ASP A 349 -12.00 13.33 40.55
N GLY A 350 -11.55 12.60 39.52
CA GLY A 350 -10.65 11.45 39.66
C GLY A 350 -11.37 10.14 39.97
N GLU A 351 -12.70 10.11 40.10
CA GLU A 351 -13.44 8.88 40.34
C GLU A 351 -13.31 7.93 39.14
N LEU A 352 -13.01 6.65 39.43
CA LEU A 352 -12.97 5.61 38.41
C LEU A 352 -14.34 4.95 38.26
N THR A 353 -14.96 5.13 37.09
CA THR A 353 -16.24 4.51 36.75
C THR A 353 -16.11 3.54 35.56
N GLY A 354 -17.18 2.78 35.31
CA GLY A 354 -17.24 1.78 34.24
C GLY A 354 -17.22 0.34 34.74
N PRO A 355 -17.37 -0.64 33.83
CA PRO A 355 -17.52 -2.05 34.19
C PRO A 355 -16.30 -2.65 34.88
N VAL A 356 -15.09 -2.21 34.52
CA VAL A 356 -13.84 -2.71 35.12
C VAL A 356 -13.66 -2.15 36.53
N ALA A 357 -13.91 -0.85 36.73
CA ALA A 357 -13.73 -0.19 38.02
C ALA A 357 -14.51 -0.89 39.15
N LYS A 358 -15.69 -1.44 38.84
CA LYS A 358 -16.54 -2.19 39.79
C LYS A 358 -15.99 -3.56 40.20
N ASN A 359 -15.00 -4.10 39.48
CA ASN A 359 -14.52 -5.47 39.65
C ASN A 359 -13.04 -5.57 40.08
N ILE A 360 -12.33 -4.44 40.15
CA ILE A 360 -10.95 -4.34 40.65
C ILE A 360 -10.95 -3.88 42.11
N THR A 361 -9.89 -4.19 42.86
CA THR A 361 -9.76 -3.82 44.28
C THR A 361 -9.57 -2.31 44.46
N ASP A 362 -9.77 -1.80 45.67
CA ASP A 362 -9.56 -0.38 45.96
C ASP A 362 -8.08 0.03 45.80
N GLU A 363 -7.14 -0.88 46.11
CA GLU A 363 -5.71 -0.71 45.86
C GLU A 363 -5.40 -0.62 44.36
N GLU A 364 -5.94 -1.55 43.57
CA GLU A 364 -5.83 -1.53 42.10
C GLU A 364 -6.50 -0.29 41.49
N ARG A 365 -7.54 0.24 42.12
CA ARG A 365 -8.23 1.46 41.67
C ARG A 365 -7.39 2.71 41.94
N ALA A 366 -6.80 2.80 43.13
CA ALA A 366 -6.02 3.97 43.55
C ALA A 366 -4.71 4.12 42.74
N GLY A 367 -4.05 3.01 42.38
CA GLY A 367 -2.79 3.03 41.63
C GLY A 367 -2.92 3.12 40.11
N LEU A 368 -4.12 2.92 39.53
CA LEU A 368 -4.26 2.70 38.09
C LEU A 368 -3.94 3.94 37.25
N THR A 369 -4.33 5.12 37.72
CA THR A 369 -4.05 6.40 37.05
C THR A 369 -2.56 6.69 37.01
N VAL A 370 -1.84 6.39 38.10
CA VAL A 370 -0.39 6.51 38.18
C VAL A 370 0.29 5.50 37.26
N ALA A 371 -0.12 4.23 37.32
CA ALA A 371 0.46 3.17 36.49
C ALA A 371 0.28 3.41 34.98
N THR A 372 -0.80 4.09 34.58
CA THR A 372 -1.11 4.38 33.17
C THR A 372 -0.72 5.79 32.72
N GLY A 373 -0.23 6.66 33.62
CA GLY A 373 -0.01 8.07 33.33
C GLY A 373 -1.29 8.85 33.00
N ALA A 374 -2.44 8.33 33.42
CA ALA A 374 -3.75 8.86 33.11
C ALA A 374 -4.17 9.91 34.15
N ASN A 375 -4.00 11.18 33.83
CA ASN A 375 -4.36 12.29 34.72
C ASN A 375 -5.68 12.98 34.31
N PRO A 376 -6.53 13.40 35.26
CA PRO A 376 -7.51 14.45 35.01
C PRO A 376 -6.77 15.76 34.63
N GLY A 377 -6.89 16.19 33.38
CA GLY A 377 -6.58 17.58 32.99
C GLY A 377 -5.12 18.01 32.77
N THR A 378 -4.07 17.20 32.88
CA THR A 378 -2.69 17.69 32.59
C THR A 378 -2.31 17.57 31.12
N ALA A 379 -2.04 18.73 30.48
CA ALA A 379 -1.45 18.87 29.16
C ALA A 379 0.07 18.55 29.18
N SER A 380 0.56 17.75 28.23
CA SER A 380 1.98 17.81 27.86
C SER A 380 2.14 18.82 26.72
N SER A 381 3.22 19.59 26.81
CA SER A 381 3.53 20.84 26.11
C SER A 381 3.48 20.80 24.58
N SER A 382 2.52 21.52 23.97
CA SER A 382 2.54 22.25 22.67
C SER A 382 1.10 22.71 22.29
N PRO A 383 0.90 23.80 21.50
CA PRO A 383 0.13 25.02 21.83
C PRO A 383 -1.42 24.89 21.83
N PRO A 384 -2.17 25.90 22.31
CA PRO A 384 -3.36 25.69 23.13
C PRO A 384 -4.62 25.45 22.30
N VAL A 385 -5.25 24.30 22.53
CA VAL A 385 -6.69 24.14 22.31
C VAL A 385 -7.31 23.93 23.69
N LYS A 386 -8.05 24.93 24.16
CA LYS A 386 -8.87 24.83 25.36
C LYS A 386 -9.89 23.71 25.17
N LEU A 387 -9.64 22.55 25.77
CA LEU A 387 -10.65 21.56 26.13
C LEU A 387 -10.06 20.64 27.21
N ASN A 388 -10.39 20.95 28.46
CA ASN A 388 -10.17 20.08 29.60
C ASN A 388 -11.03 18.84 29.46
N ARG A 389 -10.41 17.67 29.25
CA ARG A 389 -10.89 16.30 29.57
C ARG A 389 -9.87 15.29 29.06
N ARG A 390 -9.33 14.43 29.94
CA ARG A 390 -8.59 13.19 29.64
C ARG A 390 -9.25 12.14 30.54
N VAL A 391 -9.74 10.99 30.08
CA VAL A 391 -9.02 9.70 29.93
C VAL A 391 -10.05 8.63 29.49
N LEU A 392 -9.64 7.62 28.72
CA LEU A 392 -10.28 6.30 28.62
C LEU A 392 -9.17 5.25 28.61
N CYS A 393 -9.12 4.39 29.63
CA CYS A 393 -8.11 3.33 29.76
C CYS A 393 -8.72 2.01 29.26
N TRP A 394 -8.23 1.50 28.14
CA TRP A 394 -8.55 0.14 27.70
C TRP A 394 -7.63 -0.85 28.41
N ALA A 395 -8.09 -2.03 28.80
CA ALA A 395 -7.23 -3.13 29.22
C ALA A 395 -7.52 -4.34 28.31
N LEU A 396 -6.53 -4.73 27.50
CA LEU A 396 -6.65 -5.79 26.50
C LEU A 396 -6.00 -7.08 27.02
N PRO A 397 -6.76 -8.17 27.26
CA PRO A 397 -6.17 -9.46 27.59
C PRO A 397 -5.55 -10.16 26.36
N VAL A 398 -5.95 -9.78 25.14
CA VAL A 398 -5.52 -10.44 23.89
C VAL A 398 -5.68 -9.47 22.72
N LEU A 399 -4.61 -9.30 21.94
CA LEU A 399 -4.44 -8.53 20.68
C LEU A 399 -3.89 -7.09 20.82
N ARG A 400 -2.56 -7.02 20.76
CA ARG A 400 -1.74 -5.81 20.62
C ARG A 400 -2.04 -5.00 19.34
N SER A 401 -2.64 -5.58 18.30
CA SER A 401 -2.72 -5.00 16.95
C SER A 401 -3.95 -4.14 16.64
N VAL A 402 -4.77 -3.82 17.65
CA VAL A 402 -6.16 -3.41 17.37
C VAL A 402 -6.39 -1.90 17.56
N THR A 403 -5.93 -1.26 18.63
CA THR A 403 -6.41 0.06 19.12
C THR A 403 -5.97 1.32 18.35
N VAL A 404 -4.77 1.31 17.76
CA VAL A 404 -4.08 2.52 17.27
C VAL A 404 -4.73 3.15 16.01
N PRO A 405 -5.16 2.42 14.96
CA PRO A 405 -5.61 3.04 13.71
C PRO A 405 -6.94 3.81 13.79
N ALA A 406 -7.86 3.41 14.67
CA ALA A 406 -9.22 3.99 14.73
C ALA A 406 -9.29 5.37 15.40
N LEU A 407 -8.28 5.73 16.20
CA LEU A 407 -8.19 7.02 16.89
C LEU A 407 -7.55 8.11 16.00
N SER A 408 -7.04 7.73 14.82
CA SER A 408 -6.38 8.61 13.86
C SER A 408 -7.39 9.28 12.91
N ARG A 409 -7.99 10.40 13.33
CA ARG A 409 -8.75 11.29 12.42
C ARG A 409 -8.13 12.68 12.24
N THR A 410 -6.96 12.96 12.81
CA THR A 410 -6.48 14.35 12.99
C THR A 410 -5.08 14.67 12.45
N ALA A 411 -4.44 13.82 11.64
CA ALA A 411 -3.09 14.08 11.13
C ALA A 411 -2.94 13.95 9.61
N SER A 412 -3.93 14.43 8.84
CA SER A 412 -3.73 14.65 7.40
C SER A 412 -2.67 15.73 7.20
N GLY A 413 -1.53 15.39 6.59
CA GLY A 413 -0.47 16.36 6.24
C GLY A 413 0.86 16.24 6.98
N ARG A 414 1.02 15.30 7.93
CA ARG A 414 2.33 15.01 8.55
C ARG A 414 2.90 13.70 8.01
N SER A 415 4.13 13.75 7.50
CA SER A 415 4.94 12.57 7.19
C SER A 415 5.71 12.12 8.43
N CYS A 416 5.83 10.81 8.64
CA CYS A 416 6.71 10.26 9.67
C CYS A 416 7.35 8.98 9.15
N GLY A 417 8.66 8.97 9.03
CA GLY A 417 9.45 7.79 8.71
C GLY A 417 9.90 7.07 9.99
N LEU A 418 9.96 5.75 9.94
CA LEU A 418 10.56 4.94 11.00
C LEU A 418 11.27 3.74 10.37
N TRP A 419 12.52 3.53 10.77
CA TRP A 419 13.20 2.26 10.53
C TRP A 419 12.92 1.29 11.67
N MET A 420 12.43 0.12 11.31
CA MET A 420 12.38 -1.01 12.22
C MET A 420 13.65 -1.83 12.15
N ARG A 421 14.30 -1.99 13.30
CA ARG A 421 15.40 -2.92 13.48
C ARG A 421 14.88 -4.21 14.08
N LEU A 422 15.10 -5.34 13.42
CA LEU A 422 14.91 -6.64 14.06
C LEU A 422 15.99 -6.78 15.13
N SER A 423 15.58 -6.78 16.40
CA SER A 423 16.49 -7.03 17.52
C SER A 423 16.96 -8.48 17.51
N SER A 424 18.10 -8.75 18.16
CA SER A 424 18.68 -10.09 18.32
C SER A 424 17.76 -11.11 19.04
N SER A 425 16.61 -10.67 19.55
CA SER A 425 15.65 -11.44 20.35
C SER A 425 14.39 -11.87 19.60
N LEU A 426 14.20 -11.54 18.32
CA LEU A 426 13.13 -12.21 17.55
C LEU A 426 13.48 -13.68 17.31
N PRO A 427 12.53 -14.59 17.50
CA PRO A 427 12.60 -15.90 16.86
C PRO A 427 12.54 -15.64 15.34
N GLN A 428 13.66 -15.79 14.63
CA GLN A 428 13.70 -15.72 13.16
C GLN A 428 12.71 -16.69 12.49
N ARG A 429 12.24 -17.65 13.30
CA ARG A 429 11.21 -18.58 12.94
C ARG A 429 10.04 -18.51 13.92
N PRO A 430 8.81 -18.22 13.48
CA PRO A 430 7.63 -18.37 14.31
C PRO A 430 7.24 -19.85 14.37
N PRO A 431 6.68 -20.34 15.51
CA PRO A 431 6.16 -21.69 15.59
C PRO A 431 4.95 -21.86 14.64
N SER A 432 4.99 -22.86 13.75
CA SER A 432 3.85 -23.22 12.90
C SER A 432 2.85 -24.09 13.66
N GLN A 433 1.55 -23.87 13.45
CA GLN A 433 0.49 -24.57 14.20
C GLN A 433 0.20 -26.00 13.73
N GLU A 434 0.82 -26.47 12.65
CA GLU A 434 0.78 -27.86 12.22
C GLU A 434 2.19 -28.44 12.28
N MET A 435 2.37 -29.37 13.22
CA MET A 435 3.65 -30.00 13.60
C MET A 435 4.68 -29.01 14.16
N SER A 436 5.50 -29.49 15.10
CA SER A 436 6.61 -28.81 15.75
C SER A 436 7.68 -28.35 14.74
N ARG A 437 7.35 -27.35 13.92
CA ARG A 437 8.19 -26.77 12.88
C ARG A 437 8.15 -25.25 12.96
N TRP A 438 9.15 -24.66 12.35
CA TRP A 438 9.55 -23.28 12.50
C TRP A 438 9.54 -22.63 11.09
N GLY A 439 8.75 -21.58 10.85
CA GLY A 439 8.65 -20.89 9.54
C GLY A 439 9.70 -19.79 9.34
N THR A 440 9.71 -19.03 8.24
CA THR A 440 10.59 -17.83 8.08
C THR A 440 9.79 -16.54 8.26
N GLN A 441 10.37 -15.52 8.92
CA GLN A 441 9.73 -14.21 9.10
C GLN A 441 9.87 -13.26 7.90
N HIS A 442 10.97 -13.37 7.13
CA HIS A 442 11.26 -12.52 5.98
C HIS A 442 11.65 -13.36 4.76
N GLY A 443 10.89 -13.22 3.67
CA GLY A 443 11.20 -13.79 2.35
C GLY A 443 11.60 -15.27 2.34
N LEU A 444 12.42 -15.62 1.34
CA LEU A 444 13.15 -16.90 1.26
C LEU A 444 14.12 -17.04 2.46
N PRO A 445 14.55 -18.26 2.88
CA PRO A 445 15.35 -18.56 4.06
C PRO A 445 16.82 -18.16 3.87
N CYS A 446 17.06 -16.90 3.54
CA CYS A 446 18.38 -16.34 3.28
C CYS A 446 18.73 -15.19 4.23
N THR A 447 17.87 -14.89 5.20
CA THR A 447 18.13 -13.81 6.17
C THR A 447 19.18 -14.25 7.19
N THR A 448 20.28 -13.50 7.28
CA THR A 448 21.40 -13.81 8.18
C THR A 448 21.06 -13.52 9.64
N PRO A 449 21.35 -14.43 10.59
CA PRO A 449 21.25 -14.14 12.02
C PRO A 449 22.17 -13.00 12.46
N SER A 450 21.70 -12.17 13.38
CA SER A 450 22.55 -11.21 14.08
C SER A 450 23.73 -11.94 14.74
N GLN A 451 24.94 -11.39 14.62
CA GLN A 451 26.17 -11.98 15.18
C GLN A 451 26.13 -12.22 16.71
N ARG A 452 25.13 -11.70 17.43
CA ARG A 452 24.93 -11.97 18.87
C ARG A 452 24.17 -13.28 19.17
N GLN A 453 23.74 -14.05 18.17
CA GLN A 453 23.12 -15.37 18.39
C GLN A 453 24.17 -16.50 18.42
N ASN A 454 24.11 -17.31 19.47
CA ASN A 454 25.05 -18.39 19.81
C ASN A 454 25.23 -19.43 18.65
N PRO A 455 26.42 -20.03 18.43
CA PRO A 455 26.68 -20.97 17.30
C PRO A 455 25.94 -22.32 17.37
N SER A 456 25.15 -22.57 18.41
CA SER A 456 24.59 -23.89 18.74
C SER A 456 23.44 -24.36 17.84
N SER A 457 23.01 -23.57 16.86
CA SER A 457 21.95 -23.95 15.89
C SER A 457 22.48 -24.70 14.65
N TRP A 458 23.79 -24.86 14.52
CA TRP A 458 24.45 -25.57 13.41
C TRP A 458 24.85 -27.00 13.79
N ILE A 459 23.88 -27.91 13.90
CA ILE A 459 24.16 -29.36 13.86
C ILE A 459 23.16 -30.01 12.88
N PRO A 460 23.60 -30.44 11.67
CA PRO A 460 22.78 -31.28 10.81
C PRO A 460 22.63 -32.67 11.45
N SER A 461 21.40 -33.17 11.60
CA SER A 461 21.16 -34.53 12.04
C SER A 461 21.62 -35.53 10.98
N THR A 462 22.74 -36.19 11.24
CA THR A 462 23.22 -37.33 10.44
C THR A 462 22.33 -38.55 10.68
N ARG A 463 21.54 -38.98 9.67
CA ARG A 463 21.22 -40.39 9.35
C ARG A 463 20.21 -40.51 8.19
N THR A 464 20.72 -40.62 6.97
CA THR A 464 20.06 -41.35 5.86
C THR A 464 21.14 -41.76 4.84
N PRO A 465 21.07 -42.96 4.23
CA PRO A 465 22.18 -43.50 3.45
C PRO A 465 22.23 -42.86 2.05
N VAL A 466 23.41 -42.33 1.71
CA VAL A 466 23.74 -41.70 0.43
C VAL A 466 23.85 -42.75 -0.68
N ARG A 467 22.99 -42.69 -1.70
CA ARG A 467 23.31 -43.25 -3.02
C ARG A 467 24.21 -42.25 -3.76
N ARG A 468 25.44 -42.68 -4.04
CA ARG A 468 26.47 -41.92 -4.77
C ARG A 468 25.98 -41.52 -6.16
N TRP A 469 26.09 -40.22 -6.47
CA TRP A 469 26.30 -39.71 -7.82
C TRP A 469 27.45 -38.68 -7.74
N HIS A 470 28.44 -38.83 -8.61
CA HIS A 470 29.68 -38.05 -8.65
C HIS A 470 29.46 -36.64 -9.20
N THR A 471 29.86 -35.62 -8.43
CA THR A 471 30.41 -34.32 -8.90
C THR A 471 31.21 -33.66 -7.75
N PRO A 472 32.26 -32.84 -8.02
CA PRO A 472 33.27 -32.50 -7.04
C PRO A 472 32.81 -31.44 -6.03
N THR A 473 33.08 -31.73 -4.77
CA THR A 473 32.77 -30.94 -3.58
C THR A 473 33.76 -29.78 -3.42
N ILE A 474 33.50 -28.61 -4.03
CA ILE A 474 34.20 -27.35 -3.71
C ILE A 474 33.20 -26.18 -3.77
N LEU A 475 32.19 -26.15 -2.89
CA LEU A 475 31.34 -24.96 -2.74
C LEU A 475 30.79 -24.74 -1.32
N SER A 476 30.94 -25.70 -0.41
CA SER A 476 30.23 -25.67 0.87
C SER A 476 30.94 -24.89 2.00
N ALA A 477 32.16 -24.38 1.80
CA ALA A 477 32.97 -23.80 2.89
C ALA A 477 33.16 -22.26 2.81
N MET A 478 32.79 -21.59 1.72
CA MET A 478 33.01 -20.14 1.55
C MET A 478 31.78 -19.25 1.83
N VAL A 479 30.59 -19.82 1.99
CA VAL A 479 29.33 -19.05 1.96
C VAL A 479 28.90 -18.51 3.35
N THR A 480 29.63 -18.77 4.43
CA THR A 480 29.12 -18.55 5.79
C THR A 480 29.39 -17.18 6.42
N ARG A 481 29.96 -16.18 5.72
CA ARG A 481 30.37 -14.92 6.39
C ARG A 481 29.92 -13.57 5.82
N SER A 482 29.28 -13.45 4.66
CA SER A 482 29.18 -12.12 4.01
C SER A 482 27.94 -11.84 3.17
N VAL A 483 26.73 -12.10 3.68
CA VAL A 483 25.50 -11.59 3.02
C VAL A 483 24.55 -11.03 4.08
N ALA A 484 24.28 -9.72 4.04
CA ALA A 484 23.20 -9.10 4.79
C ALA A 484 22.02 -8.87 3.84
N VAL A 485 20.98 -9.71 3.94
CA VAL A 485 19.73 -9.53 3.17
C VAL A 485 18.74 -8.77 4.03
N LEU A 486 18.30 -7.60 3.60
CA LEU A 486 17.12 -6.93 4.14
C LEU A 486 16.03 -6.88 3.06
N SER A 487 14.92 -7.57 3.30
CA SER A 487 13.68 -7.43 2.54
C SER A 487 12.72 -6.56 3.35
N VAL A 488 12.40 -5.36 2.85
CA VAL A 488 11.29 -4.56 3.38
C VAL A 488 10.01 -5.13 2.78
N SER A 489 9.32 -6.00 3.51
CA SER A 489 8.03 -6.56 3.12
C SER A 489 7.03 -6.40 4.25
N THR A 490 5.93 -5.69 3.98
CA THR A 490 4.79 -5.53 4.87
C THR A 490 3.99 -6.85 4.91
N ALA A 491 4.22 -7.69 5.91
CA ALA A 491 3.48 -8.95 6.11
C ALA A 491 2.53 -8.89 7.33
N VAL A 492 1.62 -9.88 7.42
CA VAL A 492 0.57 -10.14 8.45
C VAL A 492 -0.78 -9.45 8.18
N THR A 493 -1.89 -10.16 7.91
CA THR A 493 -2.57 -11.10 8.82
C THR A 493 -3.49 -12.09 8.06
N CYS A 494 -3.22 -13.41 8.13
CA CYS A 494 -4.20 -14.46 7.81
C CYS A 494 -4.14 -15.53 8.92
N ARG A 495 -5.08 -15.45 9.87
CA ARG A 495 -5.21 -16.48 10.93
C ARG A 495 -6.65 -16.80 11.34
N ASN A 496 -7.63 -15.97 10.97
CA ASN A 496 -9.00 -16.13 11.51
C ASN A 496 -10.01 -16.85 10.61
N VAL A 497 -9.64 -17.20 9.36
CA VAL A 497 -10.56 -17.91 8.45
C VAL A 497 -10.40 -19.43 8.53
N PHE A 498 -9.20 -19.94 8.82
CA PHE A 498 -8.91 -21.38 8.79
C PHE A 498 -9.63 -22.18 9.90
N LEU A 499 -9.82 -21.57 11.09
CA LEU A 499 -10.49 -22.23 12.21
C LEU A 499 -12.01 -22.38 12.00
N ARG A 500 -12.66 -21.46 11.26
CA ARG A 500 -14.10 -21.56 10.98
C ARG A 500 -14.43 -22.64 9.95
N SER A 501 -13.61 -22.80 8.91
CA SER A 501 -13.85 -23.84 7.89
C SER A 501 -13.61 -25.25 8.43
N TRP A 502 -12.67 -25.43 9.37
CA TRP A 502 -12.36 -26.73 9.94
C TRP A 502 -13.40 -27.20 10.98
N GLU A 503 -13.97 -26.29 11.80
CA GLU A 503 -15.06 -26.63 12.72
C GLU A 503 -16.40 -26.90 12.01
N LEU A 504 -16.65 -26.23 10.87
CA LEU A 504 -17.80 -26.51 10.01
C LEU A 504 -17.68 -27.86 9.27
N ALA A 505 -16.46 -28.26 8.88
CA ALA A 505 -16.21 -29.57 8.28
C ALA A 505 -16.32 -30.72 9.29
N ARG A 506 -15.87 -30.52 10.55
CA ARG A 506 -15.98 -31.55 11.61
C ARG A 506 -17.41 -31.83 12.05
N LYS A 507 -18.30 -30.84 12.05
CA LYS A 507 -19.71 -31.04 12.43
C LYS A 507 -20.53 -31.78 11.36
N LYS A 508 -20.06 -31.85 10.11
CA LYS A 508 -20.79 -32.49 9.00
C LYS A 508 -20.45 -33.96 8.76
N HIS A 509 -19.40 -34.52 9.39
CA HIS A 509 -18.95 -35.91 9.17
C HIS A 509 -18.97 -36.83 10.41
N ARG A 510 -19.92 -36.61 11.32
CA ARG A 510 -20.32 -37.64 12.30
C ARG A 510 -21.71 -38.17 11.94
N ARG A 511 -21.79 -39.04 10.93
CA ARG A 511 -22.83 -40.07 10.74
C ARG A 511 -22.43 -41.01 9.59
N SER A 512 -22.65 -42.30 9.82
CA SER A 512 -22.54 -43.50 8.95
C SER A 512 -21.16 -44.03 8.51
N SER A 513 -20.64 -44.97 9.33
CA SER A 513 -20.16 -46.33 9.02
C SER A 513 -19.68 -46.74 7.60
N ALA A 514 -18.43 -47.24 7.59
CA ALA A 514 -17.91 -48.51 7.03
C ALA A 514 -18.26 -48.96 5.60
N SER A 515 -17.26 -49.00 4.69
CA SER A 515 -16.69 -50.23 4.08
C SER A 515 -15.75 -49.91 2.90
N CYS A 516 -14.73 -50.76 2.72
CA CYS A 516 -13.71 -50.74 1.66
C CYS A 516 -14.28 -50.71 0.22
N TRP A 517 -13.51 -50.16 -0.73
CA TRP A 517 -12.94 -50.82 -1.93
C TRP A 517 -12.42 -49.75 -2.94
N THR A 518 -11.28 -50.03 -3.57
CA THR A 518 -10.68 -49.33 -4.72
C THR A 518 -10.61 -50.33 -5.90
N PRO A 519 -10.18 -49.97 -7.14
CA PRO A 519 -10.65 -48.92 -8.06
C PRO A 519 -10.87 -49.46 -9.51
N SER A 520 -11.77 -48.90 -10.35
CA SER A 520 -11.60 -48.90 -11.83
C SER A 520 -12.76 -48.23 -12.60
N SER A 521 -12.37 -47.31 -13.50
CA SER A 521 -12.89 -46.99 -14.85
C SER A 521 -14.41 -46.85 -15.15
N THR A 522 -14.73 -45.66 -15.68
CA THR A 522 -15.73 -45.35 -16.73
C THR A 522 -17.21 -45.66 -16.48
N ALA A 523 -17.97 -44.63 -16.10
CA ALA A 523 -19.06 -44.02 -16.89
C ALA A 523 -19.99 -43.19 -15.98
N HIS A 524 -20.10 -41.88 -16.23
CA HIS A 524 -21.39 -41.23 -16.51
C HIS A 524 -21.19 -39.75 -16.84
N LEU A 525 -21.33 -39.47 -18.14
CA LEU A 525 -21.68 -38.18 -18.73
C LEU A 525 -23.04 -37.68 -18.20
N ARG A 526 -23.18 -36.35 -18.22
CA ARG A 526 -24.39 -35.50 -18.14
C ARG A 526 -24.64 -34.84 -16.78
N TRP A 527 -24.06 -33.65 -16.58
CA TRP A 527 -24.84 -32.42 -16.31
C TRP A 527 -23.94 -31.18 -16.36
N ALA A 528 -23.74 -30.62 -17.56
CA ALA A 528 -23.24 -29.26 -17.77
C ALA A 528 -23.50 -28.87 -19.22
N VAL A 529 -24.68 -28.31 -19.51
CA VAL A 529 -24.97 -27.25 -20.50
C VAL A 529 -26.46 -26.94 -20.35
N SER A 530 -26.79 -25.86 -19.64
CA SER A 530 -28.01 -25.10 -19.87
C SER A 530 -27.81 -23.68 -19.36
N HIS A 531 -28.35 -22.72 -20.12
CA HIS A 531 -28.37 -21.26 -19.90
C HIS A 531 -27.20 -20.48 -20.49
N LEU A 532 -27.17 -20.41 -21.82
CA LEU A 532 -27.10 -19.16 -22.59
C LEU A 532 -27.35 -19.54 -24.06
N ASP A 533 -28.56 -19.32 -24.55
CA ASP A 533 -28.80 -18.76 -25.89
C ASP A 533 -30.31 -18.57 -26.12
N GLY A 534 -30.66 -17.33 -26.45
CA GLY A 534 -32.03 -16.91 -26.72
C GLY A 534 -32.05 -15.47 -27.22
N ILE A 535 -31.53 -15.24 -28.42
CA ILE A 535 -32.24 -14.64 -29.57
C ILE A 535 -31.20 -14.30 -30.65
N ALA A 536 -31.27 -15.08 -31.72
CA ALA A 536 -30.46 -14.95 -32.92
C ALA A 536 -31.01 -13.86 -33.84
N LEU A 537 -30.09 -13.04 -34.35
CA LEU A 537 -30.18 -12.40 -35.65
C LEU A 537 -30.29 -13.49 -36.74
N SER A 538 -31.32 -13.43 -37.57
CA SER A 538 -31.17 -13.34 -39.03
C SER A 538 -32.47 -13.71 -39.76
N ARG A 539 -33.01 -12.75 -40.50
CA ARG A 539 -33.81 -13.01 -41.69
C ARG A 539 -33.43 -11.99 -42.77
N PHE A 540 -32.99 -12.55 -43.88
CA PHE A 540 -33.13 -12.07 -45.26
C PHE A 540 -32.20 -10.98 -45.81
N LEU A 541 -31.20 -11.46 -46.56
CA LEU A 541 -30.81 -10.92 -47.85
C LEU A 541 -32.00 -10.92 -48.84
N ARG A 542 -32.33 -9.77 -49.42
CA ARG A 542 -32.70 -9.49 -50.83
C ARG A 542 -33.30 -8.08 -50.93
N GLY A 543 -32.71 -7.24 -51.78
CA GLY A 543 -33.13 -5.87 -52.09
C GLY A 543 -31.92 -4.98 -52.26
#